data_AF-A0AB38D2W9-F1
#
_entry.id   AF-A0AB38D2W9-F1
#
_cell.length_a   1.000
_cell.length_b   1.000
_cell.length_c   1.000
_cell.angle_alpha   90.00
_cell.angle_beta   90.00
_cell.angle_gamma   90.00
#
_symmetry.space_group_name_H-M   'P 1'
#
loop_
_entity.id
_entity.type
_entity.pdbx_description
1 polymer ?
#
loop_
_entity_poly.entity_id
_entity_poly.type
_entity_poly.pdbx_seq_one_letter_code
_entity_poly.pdbx_strand_id
1 'polypeptide(L)'
;MSTQRQPFAFAVPNPETRREIAQAVADGIPPEQLAAEFSISEATVRAYHSEFAGTQRRVQLLTADDREQILAGVRRGARSRYVRQYGEGVVDEICRAAGIPVD
;
A
#
# COMPACT_ATOMS: atom_id res chain seq x y z
N MET A 1 35.15 -1.83 22.14
CA MET A 1 34.22 -1.11 21.25
C MET A 1 33.00 -1.98 21.08
N SER A 2 31.92 -1.70 21.81
CA SER A 2 30.70 -2.51 21.74
C SER A 2 29.89 -2.05 20.53
N THR A 3 29.88 -2.84 19.47
CA THR A 3 29.00 -2.64 18.31
C THR A 3 27.56 -2.86 18.76
N GLN A 4 26.88 -1.80 19.23
CA GLN A 4 25.44 -1.84 19.46
C GLN A 4 24.78 -2.06 18.09
N ARG A 5 24.36 -3.30 17.82
CA ARG A 5 23.41 -3.55 16.73
C ARG A 5 22.09 -2.94 17.17
N GLN A 6 21.74 -1.77 16.64
CA GLN A 6 20.37 -1.29 16.75
C GLN A 6 19.43 -2.38 16.17
N PRO A 7 18.38 -2.80 16.89
CA PRO A 7 17.48 -3.82 16.37
C PRO A 7 16.75 -3.26 15.16
N PHE A 8 16.80 -3.98 14.03
CA PHE A 8 15.95 -3.69 12.89
C PHE A 8 14.48 -3.82 13.32
N ALA A 9 13.66 -2.84 12.94
CA ALA A 9 12.22 -2.99 13.07
C ALA A 9 11.74 -4.01 12.02
N PHE A 10 10.86 -4.93 12.42
CA PHE A 10 10.31 -5.94 11.50
C PHE A 10 9.43 -5.31 10.41
N ALA A 11 8.74 -4.21 10.75
CA ALA A 11 7.86 -3.48 9.87
C ALA A 11 7.68 -2.03 10.36
N VAL A 12 7.42 -1.12 9.44
CA VAL A 12 6.94 0.23 9.78
C VAL A 12 5.52 0.11 10.33
N PRO A 13 5.14 0.67 11.48
CA PRO A 13 3.79 0.47 12.02
C PRO A 13 2.68 1.09 11.16
N ASN A 14 2.93 2.27 10.59
CA ASN A 14 1.94 3.03 9.83
C ASN A 14 1.74 2.41 8.42
N PRO A 15 0.52 1.95 8.07
CA PRO A 15 0.24 1.38 6.75
C PRO A 15 0.37 2.38 5.60
N GLU A 16 0.09 3.67 5.83
CA GLU A 16 0.28 4.69 4.80
C GLU A 16 1.77 4.85 4.46
N THR A 17 2.63 4.89 5.47
CA THR A 17 4.08 4.94 5.27
C THR A 17 4.60 3.70 4.55
N ARG A 18 4.05 2.49 4.83
CA ARG A 18 4.42 1.28 4.06
C ARG A 18 4.09 1.42 2.58
N ARG A 19 2.92 1.98 2.26
CA ARG A 19 2.47 2.23 0.89
C ARG A 19 3.35 3.31 0.23
N GLU A 20 3.70 4.39 0.94
CA GLU A 20 4.61 5.43 0.44
C GLU A 20 5.99 4.85 0.10
N ILE A 21 6.55 4.00 0.98
CA ILE A 21 7.78 3.26 0.71
C ILE A 21 7.63 2.40 -0.55
N ALA A 22 6.51 1.68 -0.69
CA ALA A 22 6.27 0.85 -1.85
C ALA A 22 6.16 1.66 -3.16
N GLN A 23 5.49 2.80 -3.12
CA GLN A 23 5.38 3.74 -4.24
C GLN A 23 6.76 4.31 -4.60
N ALA A 24 7.56 4.72 -3.60
CA ALA A 24 8.92 5.20 -3.80
C ALA A 24 9.81 4.19 -4.53
N VAL A 25 9.70 2.90 -4.20
CA VAL A 25 10.39 1.84 -4.95
C VAL A 25 9.89 1.75 -6.39
N ALA A 26 8.58 1.83 -6.61
CA ALA A 26 8.00 1.83 -7.95
C ALA A 26 8.45 3.03 -8.80
N ASP A 27 8.69 4.18 -8.15
CA ASP A 27 9.21 5.41 -8.76
C ASP A 27 10.73 5.37 -9.00
N GLY A 28 11.41 4.30 -8.57
CA GLY A 28 12.81 4.03 -8.86
C GLY A 28 13.77 4.29 -7.69
N ILE A 29 13.28 4.57 -6.48
CA ILE A 29 14.15 4.69 -5.30
C ILE A 29 14.69 3.30 -4.92
N PRO A 30 16.02 3.14 -4.76
CA PRO A 30 16.60 1.86 -4.40
C PRO A 30 16.10 1.34 -3.03
N PRO A 31 15.70 0.05 -2.92
CA PRO A 31 15.21 -0.52 -1.66
C PRO A 31 16.18 -0.39 -0.49
N GLU A 32 17.49 -0.44 -0.74
CA GLU A 32 18.55 -0.30 0.26
C GLU A 32 18.56 1.09 0.91
N GLN A 33 18.21 2.13 0.16
CA GLN A 33 18.14 3.49 0.66
C GLN A 33 16.97 3.64 1.63
N LEU A 34 15.79 3.15 1.24
CA LEU A 34 14.59 3.18 2.08
C LEU A 34 14.75 2.27 3.31
N ALA A 35 15.41 1.13 3.17
CA ALA A 35 15.69 0.23 4.28
C ALA A 35 16.52 0.94 5.37
N ALA A 36 17.57 1.67 4.95
CA ALA A 36 18.39 2.47 5.87
C ALA A 36 17.60 3.63 6.50
N GLU A 37 16.83 4.37 5.69
CA GLU A 37 16.03 5.52 6.15
C GLU A 37 14.99 5.12 7.20
N PHE A 38 14.27 4.03 6.97
CA PHE A 38 13.20 3.57 7.86
C PHE A 38 13.68 2.55 8.91
N SER A 39 14.97 2.24 8.95
CA SER A 39 15.57 1.27 9.88
C SER A 39 14.88 -0.11 9.86
N ILE A 40 14.55 -0.59 8.66
CA ILE A 40 13.93 -1.90 8.38
C ILE A 40 14.83 -2.72 7.46
N SER A 41 14.49 -3.99 7.23
CA SER A 41 15.24 -4.82 6.28
C SER A 41 14.89 -4.48 4.82
N GLU A 42 15.85 -4.63 3.90
CA GLU A 42 15.59 -4.56 2.45
C GLU A 42 14.51 -5.55 2.00
N ALA A 43 14.48 -6.75 2.60
CA ALA A 43 13.47 -7.75 2.31
C ALA A 43 12.06 -7.23 2.66
N THR A 44 11.92 -6.50 3.76
CA THR A 44 10.67 -5.84 4.16
C THR A 44 10.25 -4.79 3.12
N VAL A 45 11.18 -3.95 2.65
CA VAL A 45 10.91 -2.95 1.60
C VAL A 45 10.45 -3.62 0.30
N ARG A 46 11.14 -4.67 -0.13
CA ARG A 46 10.77 -5.44 -1.34
C ARG A 46 9.41 -6.13 -1.20
N ALA A 47 9.07 -6.60 0.00
CA ALA A 47 7.75 -7.16 0.29
C ALA A 47 6.65 -6.10 0.13
N TYR A 48 6.82 -4.91 0.71
CA TYR A 48 5.87 -3.80 0.53
C TYR A 48 5.68 -3.44 -0.94
N HIS A 49 6.77 -3.34 -1.70
CA HIS A 49 6.69 -3.09 -3.14
C HIS A 49 5.94 -4.20 -3.89
N SER A 50 6.18 -5.47 -3.56
CA SER A 50 5.51 -6.61 -4.22
C SER A 50 4.01 -6.63 -3.95
N GLU A 51 3.58 -6.37 -2.72
CA GLU A 51 2.17 -6.26 -2.32
C GLU A 51 1.48 -5.08 -3.03
N PHE A 52 2.17 -3.93 -3.08
CA PHE A 52 1.70 -2.74 -3.78
C PHE A 52 1.54 -2.98 -5.28
N ALA A 53 2.55 -3.55 -5.95
CA ALA A 53 2.50 -3.88 -7.37
C ALA A 53 1.36 -4.87 -7.69
N GLY A 54 1.13 -5.86 -6.81
CA GLY A 54 -0.01 -6.76 -6.92
C GLY A 54 -1.36 -6.02 -6.85
N THR A 55 -1.48 -5.07 -5.93
CA THR A 55 -2.67 -4.21 -5.80
C THR A 55 -2.87 -3.33 -7.04
N GLN A 56 -1.83 -2.66 -7.52
CA GLN A 56 -1.89 -1.82 -8.73
C GLN A 56 -2.32 -2.61 -9.96
N ARG A 57 -1.79 -3.83 -10.13
CA ARG A 57 -2.20 -4.71 -11.23
C ARG A 57 -3.69 -5.04 -11.19
N ARG A 58 -4.24 -5.30 -10.00
CA ARG A 58 -5.68 -5.55 -9.82
C ARG A 58 -6.51 -4.32 -10.15
N VAL A 59 -6.08 -3.14 -9.70
CA VAL A 59 -6.73 -1.86 -10.00
C VAL A 59 -6.74 -1.56 -11.50
N GLN A 60 -5.65 -1.85 -12.20
CA GLN A 60 -5.56 -1.69 -13.66
C GLN A 60 -6.52 -2.60 -14.43
N LEU A 61 -6.89 -3.76 -13.87
CA LEU A 61 -7.85 -4.68 -14.47
C LEU A 61 -9.32 -4.27 -14.26
N LEU A 62 -9.60 -3.32 -13.37
CA LEU A 62 -10.95 -2.83 -13.14
C LEU A 62 -11.41 -1.91 -14.28
N THR A 63 -12.64 -2.14 -14.74
CA THR A 63 -13.31 -1.27 -15.70
C THR A 63 -13.71 0.07 -15.07
N ALA A 64 -14.10 1.05 -15.89
CA ALA A 64 -14.65 2.30 -15.39
C ALA A 64 -15.91 2.08 -14.53
N ASP A 65 -16.79 1.18 -14.98
CA ASP A 65 -18.02 0.83 -14.28
C ASP A 65 -17.74 0.17 -12.92
N ASP A 66 -16.73 -0.70 -12.83
CA ASP A 66 -16.33 -1.31 -11.55
C ASP A 66 -15.89 -0.22 -10.55
N ARG A 67 -15.07 0.72 -11.01
CA ARG A 67 -14.56 1.83 -10.19
C ARG A 67 -15.71 2.72 -9.72
N GLU A 68 -16.64 3.06 -10.62
CA GLU A 68 -17.82 3.85 -10.27
C GLU A 68 -18.70 3.14 -9.24
N GLN A 69 -18.95 1.84 -9.42
CA GLN A 69 -19.73 1.04 -8.48
C GLN A 69 -19.09 0.98 -7.10
N ILE A 70 -17.77 0.78 -7.03
CA ILE A 70 -17.01 0.82 -5.78
C ILE A 70 -17.21 2.17 -5.10
N LEU A 71 -16.95 3.29 -5.80
CA LEU A 71 -17.05 4.63 -5.25
C LEU A 71 -18.48 4.97 -4.78
N ALA A 72 -19.49 4.68 -5.60
CA ALA A 72 -20.89 4.90 -5.25
C ALA A 72 -21.30 4.04 -4.04
N GLY A 73 -20.82 2.80 -3.98
CA GLY A 73 -21.04 1.89 -2.87
C GLY A 73 -20.42 2.38 -1.57
N VAL A 74 -19.15 2.80 -1.60
CA VAL A 74 -18.43 3.33 -0.44
C VAL A 74 -19.13 4.58 0.10
N ARG A 75 -19.52 5.52 -0.77
CA ARG A 75 -20.27 6.73 -0.36
C ARG A 75 -21.62 6.42 0.30
N ARG A 76 -22.22 5.26 0.00
CA ARG A 76 -23.48 4.77 0.60
C ARG A 76 -23.25 3.89 1.84
N GLY A 77 -22.01 3.77 2.34
CA GLY A 77 -21.67 2.96 3.51
C GLY A 77 -21.49 1.46 3.22
N ALA A 78 -21.39 1.05 1.96
CA ALA A 78 -21.27 -0.36 1.56
C ALA A 78 -19.81 -0.83 1.41
N ARG A 79 -18.81 -0.13 1.98
CA ARG A 79 -17.36 -0.44 1.83
C ARG A 79 -17.06 -1.93 2.07
N SER A 80 -17.56 -2.50 3.16
CA SER A 80 -17.29 -3.89 3.54
C SER A 80 -17.70 -4.92 2.47
N ARG A 81 -18.75 -4.64 1.67
CA ARG A 81 -19.13 -5.50 0.54
C ARG A 81 -18.03 -5.53 -0.52
N TYR A 82 -17.54 -4.35 -0.89
CA TYR A 82 -16.53 -4.21 -1.93
C TYR A 82 -15.15 -4.68 -1.46
N VAL A 83 -14.81 -4.50 -0.18
CA VAL A 83 -13.58 -5.05 0.41
C VAL A 83 -13.58 -6.58 0.31
N ARG A 84 -14.71 -7.25 0.59
CA ARG A 84 -14.83 -8.72 0.43
C ARG A 84 -14.68 -9.17 -1.01
N GLN A 85 -15.18 -8.37 -1.96
CA GLN A 85 -15.18 -8.72 -3.39
C GLN A 85 -13.82 -8.46 -4.05
N TYR A 86 -13.25 -7.28 -3.82
CA TYR A 86 -12.08 -6.78 -4.55
C TYR A 86 -10.80 -6.76 -3.72
N GLY A 87 -10.89 -6.93 -2.39
CA GLY A 87 -9.79 -6.77 -1.46
C GLY A 87 -9.66 -5.33 -0.95
N GLU A 88 -9.19 -5.18 0.27
CA GLU A 88 -9.06 -3.89 0.96
C GLU A 88 -8.16 -2.91 0.20
N GLY A 89 -6.91 -3.31 -0.10
CA GLY A 89 -5.97 -2.44 -0.80
C GLY A 89 -6.47 -1.90 -2.15
N VAL A 90 -7.28 -2.70 -2.87
CA VAL A 90 -7.90 -2.26 -4.14
C VAL A 90 -8.95 -1.19 -3.89
N VAL A 91 -9.85 -1.41 -2.93
CA VAL A 91 -10.89 -0.44 -2.59
C VAL A 91 -10.25 0.86 -2.09
N ASP A 92 -9.22 0.76 -1.25
CA ASP A 92 -8.55 1.93 -0.71
C ASP A 92 -7.77 2.71 -1.77
N GLU A 93 -7.18 2.04 -2.76
CA GLU A 93 -6.57 2.72 -3.91
C GLU A 93 -7.60 3.52 -4.70
N ILE A 94 -8.75 2.93 -4.99
CA ILE A 94 -9.83 3.58 -5.74
C ILE A 94 -10.39 4.77 -4.95
N CYS A 95 -10.63 4.62 -3.65
CA CYS A 95 -11.08 5.71 -2.79
C CYS A 95 -10.06 6.84 -2.73
N ARG A 96 -8.78 6.53 -2.53
CA ARG A 96 -7.68 7.51 -2.47
C ARG A 96 -7.55 8.28 -3.79
N ALA A 97 -7.59 7.59 -4.93
CA ALA A 97 -7.56 8.23 -6.25
C ALA A 97 -8.75 9.19 -6.49
N ALA A 98 -9.88 8.95 -5.81
CA ALA A 98 -11.07 9.79 -5.86
C ALA A 98 -11.13 10.85 -4.73
N GLY A 99 -10.09 10.98 -3.90
CA GLY A 99 -10.05 11.90 -2.76
C GLY A 99 -11.01 11.53 -1.63
N ILE A 100 -11.45 10.27 -1.56
CA ILE A 100 -12.27 9.75 -0.47
C ILE A 100 -11.33 9.24 0.64
N PRO A 101 -11.50 9.68 1.90
CA PRO A 101 -10.67 9.21 3.00
C PRO A 101 -10.81 7.70 3.19
N VAL A 102 -9.70 7.06 3.53
CA VAL A 102 -9.62 5.63 3.87
C VAL A 102 -9.20 5.54 5.33
N ASP A 103 -10.01 4.84 6.12
CA ASP A 103 -9.82 4.63 7.56
C ASP A 103 -9.13 3.29 7.84
#